data_AF-A0A377W4R6-F1
#
_entry.id   AF-A0A377W4R6-F1
#
_cell.length_a   1.000
_cell.length_b   1.000
_cell.length_c   1.000
_cell.angle_alpha   90.00
_cell.angle_beta   90.00
_cell.angle_gamma   90.00
#
_symmetry.space_group_name_H-M   'P 1'
#
loop_
_entity.id
_entity.type
_entity.pdbx_description
1 polymer ?
#
loop_
_entity_poly.entity_id
_entity_poly.type
_entity_poly.pdbx_seq_one_letter_code
_entity_poly.pdbx_strand_id
1 'polypeptide(L)'
;MMTSYVIGQAMKAGKFKESDLVTVGNDAWATGNPVFKGSSLMFLKPGMQVPVSQLIRGINLQSGNDACVAMADYVAGSQDAFVSLMNNYVNALA
;
A
#
# COMPACT_ATOMS: atom_id res chain seq x y z
N MET A 1 8.24 -6.00 -4.66
CA MET A 1 9.54 -5.28 -4.67
C MET A 1 9.37 -3.81 -5.04
N MET A 2 8.81 -3.45 -6.21
CA MET A 2 8.62 -2.03 -6.58
C MET A 2 7.66 -1.26 -5.66
N THR A 3 6.57 -1.88 -5.18
CA THR A 3 5.63 -1.25 -4.21
C THR A 3 6.36 -0.70 -2.98
N SER A 4 7.18 -1.54 -2.33
CA SER A 4 7.96 -1.15 -1.16
C SER A 4 9.00 -0.08 -1.49
N TYR A 5 9.56 -0.09 -2.71
CA TYR A 5 10.49 0.94 -3.17
C TYR A 5 9.82 2.31 -3.27
N VAL A 6 8.64 2.39 -3.92
CA VAL A 6 7.89 3.65 -4.04
C VAL A 6 7.50 4.21 -2.67
N ILE A 7 7.00 3.35 -1.77
CA ILE A 7 6.66 3.73 -0.39
C ILE A 7 7.92 4.24 0.34
N GLY A 8 9.03 3.52 0.26
CA GLY A 8 10.29 3.91 0.88
C GLY A 8 10.83 5.25 0.37
N GLN A 9 10.72 5.52 -0.94
CA GLN A 9 11.12 6.81 -1.51
C GLN A 9 10.21 7.96 -1.06
N ALA A 10 8.90 7.72 -0.94
CA ALA A 10 7.97 8.71 -0.42
C ALA A 10 8.25 9.05 1.06
N MET A 11 8.58 8.04 1.88
CA MET A 11 9.02 8.24 3.27
C MET A 11 10.35 8.98 3.35
N LYS A 12 11.33 8.60 2.52
CA LYS A 12 12.65 9.26 2.46
C LYS A 12 12.52 10.74 2.06
N ALA A 13 11.57 11.07 1.20
CA ALA A 13 11.23 12.44 0.82
C ALA A 13 10.42 13.21 1.88
N GLY A 14 10.12 12.58 3.03
CA GLY A 14 9.41 13.21 4.15
C GLY A 14 7.91 13.40 3.91
N LYS A 15 7.30 12.69 2.95
CA LYS A 15 5.86 12.83 2.65
C LYS A 15 4.96 12.34 3.80
N PHE A 16 5.42 11.33 4.53
CA PHE A 16 4.75 10.76 5.70
C PHE A 16 5.75 9.95 6.53
N LYS A 17 5.36 9.57 7.74
CA LYS A 17 6.16 8.82 8.71
C LYS A 17 5.58 7.45 9.00
N GLU A 18 6.38 6.58 9.58
CA GLU A 18 5.96 5.23 10.02
C GLU A 18 4.83 5.22 11.06
N SER A 19 4.71 6.31 11.82
CA SER A 19 3.69 6.52 12.86
C SER A 19 2.36 7.01 12.30
N ASP A 20 2.33 7.47 11.05
CA ASP A 20 1.13 8.08 10.48
C ASP A 20 0.05 7.01 10.30
N LEU A 21 -1.20 7.40 10.55
CA LEU A 21 -2.34 6.50 10.49
C LEU A 21 -2.97 6.57 9.10
N VAL A 22 -3.07 5.40 8.46
CA VAL A 22 -3.77 5.22 7.20
C VAL A 22 -5.18 4.73 7.50
N THR A 23 -6.18 5.43 6.96
CA THR A 23 -7.58 4.98 7.03
C THR A 23 -7.84 4.00 5.89
N VAL A 24 -8.23 2.79 6.23
CA VAL A 24 -8.49 1.71 5.25
C VAL A 24 -9.79 1.98 4.50
N GLY A 25 -9.72 1.99 3.16
CA GLY A 25 -10.86 2.12 2.25
C GLY A 25 -11.61 0.81 2.02
N ASN A 26 -12.67 0.86 1.20
CA ASN A 26 -13.45 -0.32 0.82
C ASN A 26 -12.72 -1.22 -0.19
N ASP A 27 -11.87 -0.63 -1.02
CA ASP A 27 -11.02 -1.29 -2.01
C ASP A 27 -9.96 -2.21 -1.38
N ALA A 28 -9.41 -1.81 -0.23
CA ALA A 28 -8.47 -2.61 0.56
C ALA A 28 -9.15 -3.69 1.42
N TRP A 29 -10.48 -3.86 1.35
CA TRP A 29 -11.19 -4.85 2.14
C TRP A 29 -11.24 -6.22 1.45
N ALA A 30 -10.49 -7.19 1.99
CA ALA A 30 -10.41 -8.55 1.49
C ALA A 30 -11.76 -9.24 1.25
N THR A 31 -12.69 -9.16 2.21
CA THR A 31 -13.98 -9.86 2.12
C THR A 31 -14.95 -9.17 1.15
N GLY A 32 -14.79 -7.86 0.95
CA GLY A 32 -15.62 -7.07 0.04
C GLY A 32 -15.14 -7.08 -1.41
N ASN A 33 -13.92 -7.57 -1.67
CA ASN A 33 -13.31 -7.52 -2.99
C ASN A 33 -12.91 -8.93 -3.47
N PRO A 34 -13.60 -9.48 -4.49
CA PRO A 34 -13.36 -10.86 -4.96
C PRO A 34 -11.97 -11.08 -5.55
N VAL A 35 -11.27 -10.03 -5.97
CA VAL A 35 -9.89 -10.11 -6.49
C VAL A 35 -8.92 -10.70 -5.46
N PHE A 36 -9.21 -10.51 -4.17
CA PHE A 36 -8.33 -10.99 -3.10
C PHE A 36 -8.54 -12.45 -2.70
N LYS A 37 -9.55 -13.12 -3.26
CA LYS A 37 -9.89 -14.50 -2.88
C LYS A 37 -8.72 -15.45 -3.14
N GLY A 38 -8.23 -16.10 -2.09
CA GLY A 38 -7.12 -17.06 -2.16
C GLY A 38 -5.72 -16.43 -2.18
N SER A 39 -5.62 -15.11 -1.96
CA SER A 39 -4.35 -14.39 -1.93
C SER A 39 -3.85 -14.14 -0.50
N SER A 40 -2.61 -13.66 -0.35
CA SER A 40 -2.05 -13.28 0.96
C SER A 40 -2.58 -11.92 1.42
N LEU A 41 -2.98 -11.82 2.70
CA LEU A 41 -3.78 -10.70 3.23
C LEU A 41 -3.43 -10.35 4.68
N MET A 42 -3.45 -9.06 5.04
CA MET A 42 -3.46 -8.58 6.43
C MET A 42 -4.84 -8.65 7.10
N PHE A 43 -5.90 -8.91 6.34
CA PHE A 43 -7.30 -8.93 6.77
C PHE A 43 -7.80 -7.56 7.26
N LEU A 44 -7.47 -6.51 6.51
CA LEU A 44 -7.93 -5.15 6.78
C LEU A 44 -9.44 -5.00 6.60
N LYS A 45 -10.05 -4.06 7.33
CA LYS A 45 -11.47 -3.70 7.24
C LYS A 45 -11.65 -2.19 7.05
N PRO A 46 -12.69 -1.75 6.32
CA PRO A 46 -12.94 -0.33 6.09
C PRO A 46 -13.06 0.45 7.41
N GLY A 47 -12.49 1.65 7.44
CA GLY A 47 -12.49 2.54 8.61
C GLY A 47 -11.45 2.18 9.69
N MET A 48 -10.72 1.07 9.56
CA MET A 48 -9.56 0.83 10.41
C MET A 48 -8.52 1.92 10.21
N GLN A 49 -7.92 2.39 11.30
CA GLN A 49 -6.76 3.27 11.27
C GLN A 49 -5.52 2.44 11.61
N VAL A 50 -4.65 2.24 10.62
CA VAL A 50 -3.49 1.36 10.74
C VAL A 50 -2.21 2.19 10.56
N PRO A 51 -1.22 2.07 11.45
CA PRO A 51 0.06 2.74 11.27
C PRO A 51 0.74 2.30 9.98
N VAL A 52 1.38 3.23 9.27
CA VAL A 52 2.19 2.95 8.07
C VAL A 52 3.20 1.82 8.32
N SER A 53 3.86 1.82 9.49
CA SER A 53 4.78 0.75 9.89
C SER A 53 4.17 -0.65 9.86
N GLN A 54 2.92 -0.83 10.27
CA GLN A 54 2.24 -2.12 10.25
C GLN A 54 1.86 -2.53 8.83
N LEU A 55 1.39 -1.59 8.01
CA LEU A 55 1.08 -1.85 6.60
C LEU A 55 2.32 -2.26 5.81
N ILE A 56 3.44 -1.55 6.00
CA ILE A 56 4.72 -1.91 5.38
C ILE A 56 5.19 -3.30 5.81
N ARG A 57 5.01 -3.67 7.09
CA ARG A 57 5.30 -5.03 7.57
C ARG A 57 4.41 -6.06 6.89
N GLY A 58 3.11 -5.80 6.73
CA GLY A 58 2.21 -6.71 6.02
C GLY A 58 2.58 -6.89 4.55
N ILE A 59 3.00 -5.82 3.86
CA ILE A 59 3.52 -5.90 2.49
C ILE A 59 4.80 -6.73 2.45
N ASN A 60 5.78 -6.42 3.28
CA ASN A 60 7.12 -6.97 3.15
C ASN A 60 7.26 -8.38 3.74
N LEU A 61 6.55 -8.69 4.82
CA LEU A 61 6.65 -9.98 5.51
C LEU A 61 5.57 -10.96 5.06
N GLN A 62 4.35 -10.47 4.82
CA GLN A 62 3.21 -11.32 4.51
C GLN A 62 2.81 -11.25 3.02
N SER A 63 3.40 -10.34 2.24
CA SER A 63 2.97 -10.06 0.87
C SER A 63 1.47 -9.74 0.79
N GLY A 64 0.95 -9.01 1.80
CA GLY A 64 -0.46 -8.66 1.92
C GLY A 64 -0.93 -7.75 0.80
N ASN A 65 -1.86 -8.23 -0.04
CA ASN A 65 -2.36 -7.47 -1.18
C ASN A 65 -3.30 -6.33 -0.77
N ASP A 66 -4.10 -6.54 0.27
CA ASP A 66 -4.92 -5.51 0.90
C ASP A 66 -4.07 -4.35 1.45
N ALA A 67 -2.92 -4.66 2.03
CA ALA A 67 -1.96 -3.67 2.51
C ALA A 67 -1.34 -2.86 1.37
N CYS A 68 -1.06 -3.50 0.22
CA CYS A 68 -0.58 -2.81 -0.98
C CYS A 68 -1.61 -1.78 -1.47
N VAL A 69 -2.90 -2.15 -1.52
CA VAL A 69 -3.97 -1.23 -1.94
C VAL A 69 -4.10 -0.06 -0.97
N ALA A 70 -4.21 -0.32 0.33
CA ALA A 70 -4.32 0.74 1.34
C ALA A 70 -3.16 1.74 1.26
N MET A 71 -1.93 1.26 1.07
CA MET A 71 -0.76 2.14 0.90
C MET A 71 -0.74 2.85 -0.45
N ALA A 72 -1.22 2.23 -1.53
CA ALA A 72 -1.30 2.87 -2.83
C ALA A 72 -2.21 4.10 -2.78
N ASP A 73 -3.39 3.95 -2.17
CA ASP A 73 -4.36 5.04 -2.03
C ASP A 73 -3.83 6.12 -1.10
N TYR A 74 -3.18 5.76 0.00
CA TYR A 74 -2.56 6.72 0.91
C TYR A 74 -1.42 7.53 0.26
N VAL A 75 -0.57 6.88 -0.55
CA VAL A 75 0.62 7.51 -1.14
C VAL A 75 0.30 8.34 -2.37
N ALA A 76 -0.64 7.87 -3.20
CA ALA A 76 -0.88 8.42 -4.54
C ALA A 76 -2.34 8.81 -4.80
N GLY A 77 -3.24 8.60 -3.85
CA GLY A 77 -4.67 8.88 -3.96
C GLY A 77 -5.48 7.84 -4.74
N SER A 78 -4.83 6.96 -5.49
CA SER A 78 -5.45 5.82 -6.17
C SER A 78 -4.40 4.78 -6.60
N GLN A 79 -4.85 3.55 -6.85
CA GLN A 79 -4.02 2.48 -7.41
C GLN A 79 -3.41 2.86 -8.77
N ASP A 80 -4.18 3.45 -9.69
CA ASP A 80 -3.67 3.82 -11.03
C ASP A 80 -2.56 4.89 -10.96
N ALA A 81 -2.74 5.90 -10.08
CA ALA A 81 -1.71 6.90 -9.83
C ALA A 81 -0.46 6.26 -9.21
N PHE A 82 -0.64 5.29 -8.32
CA PHE A 82 0.47 4.56 -7.72
C PHE A 82 1.23 3.71 -8.74
N VAL A 83 0.52 2.99 -9.62
CA VAL A 83 1.12 2.22 -10.73
C VAL A 83 1.88 3.14 -11.68
N SER A 84 1.34 4.32 -11.98
CA SER A 84 2.02 5.34 -12.79
C SER A 84 3.34 5.79 -12.15
N LEU A 85 3.34 6.00 -10.83
CA LEU A 85 4.57 6.30 -10.07
C LEU A 85 5.57 5.13 -10.12
N MET A 86 5.11 3.89 -9.96
CA MET A 86 5.97 2.70 -10.07
C MET A 86 6.66 2.64 -11.42
N ASN A 87 5.92 2.87 -12.52
CA ASN A 87 6.47 2.85 -13.87
C ASN A 87 7.44 4.02 -14.14
N ASN A 88 7.17 5.19 -13.56
CA ASN A 88 8.12 6.31 -13.62
C ASN A 88 9.47 5.95 -12.97
N TYR A 89 9.45 5.25 -11.83
CA TYR A 89 10.68 4.75 -11.21
C TYR A 89 11.36 3.66 -12.04
N VAL A 90 10.61 2.77 -12.68
CA VAL A 90 11.18 1.79 -13.62
C VAL A 90 11.95 2.50 -14.73
N ASN A 91 11.36 3.51 -15.37
CA ASN A 91 12.01 4.27 -16.44
C ASN A 91 13.25 5.04 -15.96
N ALA A 92 13.25 5.53 -14.72
CA ALA A 92 14.40 6.25 -14.14
C ALA A 92 15.55 5.33 -13.70
N LEU A 93 15.29 4.02 -13.57
CA LEU A 93 16.27 3.01 -13.16
C LEU A 93 16.77 2.18 -14.36
N ALA A 94 16.21 2.38 -15.55
CA ALA A 94 16.62 1.76 -16.81
C ALA A 94 17.78 2.54 -17.46
#